data_AF-A0A7J6T971-F1
#
_entry.id   AF-A0A7J6T971-F1
#
_cell.length_a   1.000
_cell.length_b   1.000
_cell.length_c   1.000
_cell.angle_alpha   90.00
_cell.angle_beta   90.00
_cell.angle_gamma   90.00
#
_symmetry.space_group_name_H-M   'P 1'
#
loop_
_entity.id
_entity.type
_entity.pdbx_description
1 polymer ?
#
loop_
_entity_poly.entity_id
_entity_poly.type
_entity_poly.pdbx_seq_one_letter_code
_entity_poly.pdbx_strand_id
1 'polypeptide(L)'
;NSCSRLLDAVARDEVPFSSKVTPFVKALKAFHAVKERCFGLHRLPGWERSIEEFGVAWDETGLSPTLKVHIVLHHVQEYLSRYESVADAGLSLSSEQSGEALHARLQRVWNLRFKVNPDNSLFPDRLVDCMVSYNWNLQWDEAGRKRIEPDSSRTAESGRCSFDAEGRGISSESSGASDLDESSESGTES
;
A
#
# COMPACT_ATOMS: atom_id res chain seq x y z
N ASN A 1 7.57 -4.61 8.52
CA ASN A 1 6.15 -5.05 8.68
C ASN A 1 6.03 -5.87 9.97
N SER A 2 4.83 -6.27 10.42
CA SER A 2 4.65 -7.03 11.68
C SER A 2 5.18 -8.47 11.61
N CYS A 3 5.08 -9.14 10.46
CA CYS A 3 5.55 -10.51 10.28
C CYS A 3 7.07 -10.64 10.40
N SER A 4 7.83 -9.74 9.76
CA SER A 4 9.28 -9.68 9.87
C SER A 4 9.71 -9.41 11.30
N ARG A 5 9.05 -8.46 11.99
CA ARG A 5 9.35 -8.17 13.41
C ARG A 5 9.16 -9.39 14.30
N LEU A 6 8.08 -10.15 14.10
CA LEU A 6 7.85 -11.39 14.84
C LEU A 6 8.95 -12.41 14.56
N LEU A 7 9.26 -12.67 13.29
CA LEU A 7 10.30 -13.64 12.91
C LEU A 7 11.67 -13.25 13.45
N ASP A 8 12.04 -11.97 13.39
CA ASP A 8 13.33 -11.48 13.91
C ASP A 8 13.39 -11.61 15.45
N ALA A 9 12.30 -11.30 16.15
CA ALA A 9 12.23 -11.45 17.60
C ALA A 9 12.30 -12.92 18.04
N VAL A 10 11.66 -13.82 17.29
CA VAL A 10 11.74 -15.27 17.52
C VAL A 10 13.15 -15.80 17.26
N ALA A 11 13.80 -15.35 16.19
CA ALA A 11 15.16 -15.73 15.85
C ALA A 11 16.18 -15.31 16.91
N ARG A 12 15.96 -14.16 17.56
CA ARG A 12 16.81 -13.62 18.64
C ARG A 12 16.41 -14.06 20.06
N ASP A 13 15.43 -14.95 20.20
CA ASP A 13 14.92 -15.40 21.51
C ASP A 13 14.40 -14.25 22.40
N GLU A 14 13.92 -13.16 21.79
CA GLU A 14 13.39 -11.98 22.49
C GLU A 14 11.97 -12.20 23.05
N VAL A 15 11.33 -13.32 22.69
CA VAL A 15 9.97 -13.67 23.13
C VAL A 15 10.03 -14.90 24.04
N PRO A 16 9.56 -14.81 25.30
CA PRO A 16 9.58 -15.93 26.23
C PRO A 16 8.48 -16.94 25.86
N PHE A 17 8.88 -18.05 25.26
CA PHE A 17 7.98 -19.13 24.87
C PHE A 17 7.95 -20.27 25.88
N SER A 18 6.78 -20.87 26.08
CA SER A 18 6.65 -22.09 26.89
C SER A 18 7.25 -23.32 26.16
N SER A 19 7.63 -24.36 26.89
CA SER A 19 8.15 -25.61 26.29
C SER A 19 7.14 -26.30 25.36
N LYS A 20 5.84 -26.10 25.58
CA LYS A 20 4.78 -26.67 24.72
C LYS A 20 4.77 -26.09 23.31
N VAL A 21 5.28 -24.87 23.12
CA VAL A 21 5.34 -24.22 21.79
C VAL A 21 6.70 -24.34 21.13
N THR A 22 7.65 -25.06 21.75
CA THR A 22 9.00 -25.27 21.22
C THR A 22 9.03 -25.77 19.77
N PRO A 23 8.18 -26.71 19.32
CA PRO A 23 8.16 -27.12 17.92
C PRO A 23 7.84 -25.96 16.95
N PHE A 24 6.87 -25.11 17.31
CA PHE A 24 6.52 -23.92 16.51
C PHE A 24 7.65 -22.90 16.47
N VAL A 25 8.31 -22.68 17.60
CA VAL A 25 9.47 -21.78 17.68
C VAL A 25 10.60 -22.28 16.78
N LYS A 26 10.90 -23.58 16.81
CA LYS A 26 11.89 -24.19 15.91
C LYS A 26 11.51 -24.00 14.44
N ALA A 27 10.26 -24.27 14.07
CA ALA A 27 9.77 -24.07 12.71
C ALA A 27 9.90 -22.61 12.25
N LEU A 28 9.57 -21.65 13.13
CA LEU A 28 9.71 -20.21 12.83
C LEU A 28 11.17 -19.78 12.70
N LYS A 29 12.09 -20.33 13.53
CA LYS A 29 13.53 -20.08 13.40
C LYS A 29 14.10 -20.67 12.10
N ALA A 30 13.71 -21.90 11.76
CA ALA A 30 14.12 -22.52 10.50
C ALA A 30 13.57 -21.74 9.30
N PHE A 31 12.31 -21.27 9.36
CA PHE A 31 11.73 -20.42 8.33
C PHE A 31 12.44 -19.06 8.22
N HIS A 32 12.87 -18.47 9.33
CA HIS A 32 13.70 -17.26 9.32
C HIS A 32 14.99 -17.49 8.54
N ALA A 33 15.66 -18.64 8.72
CA ALA A 33 16.84 -18.99 7.93
C ALA A 33 16.54 -19.11 6.42
N VAL A 34 15.40 -19.70 6.04
CA VAL A 34 14.94 -19.74 4.63
C VAL A 34 14.79 -18.31 4.09
N LYS A 35 14.09 -17.44 4.82
CA LYS A 35 13.91 -16.03 4.45
C LYS A 35 15.24 -15.32 4.22
N GLU A 36 16.17 -15.40 5.17
CA GLU A 36 17.45 -14.72 5.07
C GLU A 36 18.32 -15.25 3.92
N ARG A 37 18.19 -16.55 3.58
CA ARG A 37 19.03 -17.18 2.56
C ARG A 37 18.47 -17.13 1.15
N CYS A 38 17.16 -17.09 0.93
CA CYS A 38 16.62 -17.09 -0.43
C CYS A 38 15.52 -16.06 -0.74
N PHE A 39 15.03 -15.29 0.24
CA PHE A 39 13.97 -14.29 -0.04
C PHE A 39 14.53 -12.91 -0.39
N GLY A 40 15.85 -12.72 -0.28
CA GLY A 40 16.54 -11.50 -0.70
C GLY A 40 16.68 -11.37 -2.23
N LEU A 41 17.44 -10.37 -2.65
CA LEU A 41 17.80 -10.15 -4.06
C LEU A 41 18.70 -11.26 -4.59
N HIS A 42 19.63 -11.73 -3.76
CA HIS A 42 20.54 -12.82 -4.06
C HIS A 42 20.33 -13.95 -3.08
N ARG A 43 20.44 -15.18 -3.55
CA ARG A 43 20.43 -16.36 -2.67
C ARG A 43 21.81 -16.61 -2.09
N LEU A 44 21.86 -16.95 -0.81
CA LEU A 44 23.09 -17.21 -0.06
C LEU A 44 23.45 -18.71 -0.13
N PRO A 45 24.73 -19.08 0.01
CA PRO A 45 25.12 -20.50 0.04
C PRO A 45 24.33 -21.31 1.06
N GLY A 46 23.95 -22.55 0.73
CA GLY A 46 23.21 -23.45 1.64
C GLY A 46 21.74 -23.08 1.84
N TRP A 47 21.14 -22.34 0.91
CA TRP A 47 19.71 -22.02 0.95
C TRP A 47 18.83 -23.27 0.76
N GLU A 48 19.25 -24.26 -0.03
CA GLU A 48 18.54 -25.53 -0.22
C GLU A 48 18.39 -26.26 1.12
N ARG A 49 19.51 -26.37 1.84
CA ARG A 49 19.55 -26.99 3.17
C ARG A 49 18.63 -26.28 4.16
N SER A 50 18.49 -24.95 4.09
CA SER A 50 17.57 -24.24 4.97
C SER A 50 16.10 -24.60 4.72
N ILE A 51 15.73 -24.94 3.48
CA ILE A 51 14.38 -25.42 3.14
C ILE A 51 14.16 -26.82 3.73
N GLU A 52 15.16 -27.70 3.61
CA GLU A 52 15.12 -29.05 4.21
C GLU A 52 14.98 -28.98 5.74
N GLU A 53 15.81 -28.16 6.39
CA GLU A 53 15.77 -27.94 7.84
C GLU A 53 14.43 -27.35 8.30
N PHE A 54 13.83 -26.47 7.48
CA PHE A 54 12.48 -25.97 7.72
C PHE A 54 11.41 -27.08 7.60
N GLY A 55 11.53 -27.98 6.62
CA GLY A 55 10.64 -29.14 6.48
C GLY A 55 10.65 -30.03 7.71
N VAL A 56 11.85 -30.41 8.18
CA VAL A 56 12.00 -31.21 9.41
C VAL A 56 11.38 -30.49 10.61
N ALA A 57 11.65 -29.21 10.79
CA ALA A 57 11.10 -28.44 11.89
C ALA A 57 9.57 -28.25 11.80
N TRP A 58 9.01 -28.18 10.58
CA TRP A 58 7.57 -28.12 10.36
C TRP A 58 6.90 -29.44 10.73
N ASP A 59 7.48 -30.58 10.35
CA ASP A 59 6.95 -31.90 10.68
C ASP A 59 6.87 -32.13 12.20
N GLU A 60 7.85 -31.62 12.96
CA GLU A 60 7.83 -31.65 14.43
C GLU A 60 6.60 -30.92 15.04
N THR A 61 5.97 -29.99 14.31
CA THR A 61 4.76 -29.30 14.79
C THR A 61 3.51 -30.18 14.78
N GLY A 62 3.52 -31.26 13.98
CA GLY A 62 2.35 -32.12 13.75
C GLY A 62 1.22 -31.46 12.96
N LEU A 63 1.43 -30.25 12.42
CA LEU A 63 0.44 -29.56 11.59
C LEU A 63 0.53 -29.99 10.12
N SER A 64 -0.63 -30.11 9.48
CA SER A 64 -0.68 -30.23 8.02
C SER A 64 -0.11 -28.98 7.35
N PRO A 65 0.71 -29.10 6.29
CA PRO A 65 1.23 -27.96 5.55
C PRO A 65 0.09 -27.08 5.02
N THR A 66 0.16 -25.79 5.32
CA THR A 66 -0.66 -24.80 4.60
C THR A 66 -0.16 -24.67 3.16
N LEU A 67 -0.96 -24.06 2.27
CA LEU A 67 -0.54 -23.82 0.89
C LEU A 67 0.82 -23.11 0.80
N LYS A 68 1.07 -22.10 1.66
CA LYS A 68 2.33 -21.36 1.66
C LYS A 68 3.51 -22.22 2.11
N VAL A 69 3.30 -23.08 3.11
CA VAL A 69 4.34 -24.02 3.57
C VAL A 69 4.64 -25.03 2.47
N HIS A 70 3.61 -25.61 1.85
CA HIS A 70 3.77 -26.53 0.72
C HIS A 70 4.60 -25.90 -0.42
N ILE A 71 4.31 -24.63 -0.77
CA ILE A 71 5.09 -23.90 -1.78
C ILE A 71 6.56 -23.77 -1.39
N VAL A 72 6.85 -23.40 -0.14
CA VAL A 72 8.24 -23.28 0.33
C VAL A 72 8.97 -24.62 0.26
N LEU A 73 8.33 -25.69 0.70
CA LEU A 73 8.96 -27.02 0.80
C LEU A 73 9.15 -27.71 -0.56
N HIS A 74 8.27 -27.46 -1.53
CA HIS A 74 8.26 -28.24 -2.77
C HIS A 74 8.56 -27.42 -4.02
N HIS A 75 8.18 -26.14 -4.06
CA HIS A 75 8.19 -25.35 -5.30
C HIS A 75 9.29 -24.29 -5.33
N VAL A 76 9.77 -23.79 -4.18
CA VAL A 76 10.83 -22.76 -4.17
C VAL A 76 12.13 -23.27 -4.78
N GLN A 77 12.58 -24.47 -4.41
CA GLN A 77 13.82 -25.02 -4.94
C GLN A 77 13.71 -25.29 -6.44
N GLU A 78 12.59 -25.87 -6.89
CA GLU A 78 12.33 -26.10 -8.30
C GLU A 78 12.33 -24.79 -9.09
N TYR A 79 11.61 -23.78 -8.59
CA TYR A 79 11.55 -22.46 -9.20
C TYR A 79 12.94 -21.85 -9.37
N LEU A 80 13.70 -21.72 -8.28
CA LEU A 80 15.03 -21.10 -8.30
C LEU A 80 16.06 -21.88 -9.13
N SER A 81 15.88 -23.19 -9.30
CA SER A 81 16.83 -24.03 -10.03
C SER A 81 16.50 -24.16 -11.52
N ARG A 82 15.23 -24.06 -11.92
CA ARG A 82 14.78 -24.36 -13.29
C ARG A 82 14.18 -23.17 -14.03
N TYR A 83 13.53 -22.26 -13.31
CA TYR A 83 12.72 -21.21 -13.91
C TYR A 83 13.32 -19.83 -13.71
N GLU A 84 14.06 -19.62 -12.62
CA GLU A 84 14.79 -18.38 -12.43
C GLU A 84 15.98 -18.32 -13.40
N SER A 85 15.98 -17.26 -14.22
CA SER A 85 16.96 -17.05 -15.28
C SER A 85 18.27 -16.46 -14.75
N VAL A 86 18.22 -15.77 -13.61
CA VAL A 86 19.39 -15.14 -13.00
C VAL A 86 20.06 -16.12 -12.05
N ALA A 87 21.29 -16.50 -12.38
CA ALA A 87 22.00 -17.62 -11.78
C ALA A 87 22.18 -17.56 -10.27
N ASP A 88 22.09 -16.40 -9.62
CA ASP A 88 22.22 -16.18 -8.18
C ASP A 88 21.03 -15.42 -7.57
N ALA A 89 19.94 -15.20 -8.33
CA ALA A 89 18.79 -14.48 -7.82
C ALA A 89 18.11 -15.21 -6.67
N GLY A 90 17.61 -14.42 -5.72
CA GLY A 90 16.64 -14.83 -4.72
C GLY A 90 15.22 -14.40 -5.13
N LEU A 91 14.24 -14.78 -4.31
CA LEU A 91 12.82 -14.57 -4.61
C LEU A 91 12.39 -13.10 -4.61
N SER A 92 13.21 -12.17 -4.12
CA SER A 92 12.85 -10.75 -4.14
C SER A 92 12.70 -10.21 -5.55
N LEU A 93 13.40 -10.78 -6.54
CA LEU A 93 13.34 -10.31 -7.92
C LEU A 93 11.95 -10.53 -8.54
N SER A 94 11.33 -11.65 -8.19
CA SER A 94 10.01 -12.07 -8.64
C SER A 94 8.90 -11.75 -7.63
N SER A 95 9.19 -10.84 -6.69
CA SER A 95 8.28 -10.47 -5.63
C SER A 95 7.28 -9.39 -6.06
N GLU A 96 6.02 -9.55 -5.63
CA GLU A 96 4.95 -8.56 -5.86
C GLU A 96 5.12 -7.28 -5.01
N GLN A 97 6.09 -7.24 -4.10
CA GLN A 97 6.28 -6.12 -3.16
C GLN A 97 6.55 -4.78 -3.87
N SER A 98 7.22 -4.80 -5.03
CA SER A 98 7.46 -3.59 -5.84
C SER A 98 6.14 -3.02 -6.41
N GLY A 99 5.25 -3.89 -6.88
CA GLY A 99 3.91 -3.54 -7.35
C GLY A 99 3.02 -3.02 -6.23
N GLU A 100 3.04 -3.66 -5.07
CA GLU A 100 2.31 -3.19 -3.89
C GLU A 100 2.76 -1.79 -3.45
N ALA A 101 4.08 -1.54 -3.44
CA ALA A 101 4.63 -0.22 -3.12
C ALA A 101 4.21 0.85 -4.13
N LEU A 102 4.21 0.50 -5.42
CA LEU A 102 3.72 1.34 -6.51
C LEU A 102 2.24 1.71 -6.31
N HIS A 103 1.38 0.71 -6.05
CA HIS A 103 -0.04 0.93 -5.79
C HIS A 103 -0.27 1.84 -4.58
N ALA A 104 0.47 1.63 -3.49
CA ALA A 104 0.37 2.47 -2.29
C ALA A 104 0.73 3.94 -2.58
N ARG A 105 1.76 4.18 -3.40
CA ARG A 105 2.16 5.54 -3.79
C ARG A 105 1.11 6.18 -4.71
N LEU A 106 0.64 5.46 -5.74
CA LEU A 106 -0.41 5.95 -6.63
C LEU A 106 -1.70 6.29 -5.88
N GLN A 107 -2.13 5.41 -4.98
CA GLN A 107 -3.31 5.63 -4.14
C GLN A 107 -3.19 6.90 -3.29
N ARG A 108 -1.99 7.21 -2.78
CA ARG A 108 -1.73 8.45 -2.04
C ARG A 108 -1.90 9.67 -2.94
N VAL A 109 -1.35 9.64 -4.16
CA VAL A 109 -1.48 10.74 -5.13
C VAL A 109 -2.94 10.96 -5.50
N TRP A 110 -3.66 9.88 -5.83
CA TRP A 110 -5.10 9.92 -6.10
C TRP A 110 -5.86 10.58 -4.96
N ASN A 111 -5.70 10.06 -3.73
CA ASN A 111 -6.42 10.53 -2.55
C ASN A 111 -6.16 12.01 -2.22
N LEU A 112 -4.95 12.51 -2.46
CA LEU A 112 -4.58 13.87 -2.09
C LEU A 112 -4.94 14.91 -3.15
N ARG A 113 -5.04 14.53 -4.43
CA ARG A 113 -5.04 15.50 -5.54
C ARG A 113 -6.15 15.30 -6.57
N PHE A 114 -6.60 14.08 -6.79
CA PHE A 114 -7.46 13.74 -7.94
C PHE A 114 -8.78 13.06 -7.56
N LYS A 115 -8.90 12.57 -6.33
CA LYS A 115 -10.05 11.80 -5.87
C LYS A 115 -11.36 12.56 -6.05
N VAL A 116 -12.24 11.98 -6.85
CA VAL A 116 -13.64 12.34 -7.01
C VAL A 116 -14.51 11.10 -6.88
N ASN A 117 -15.83 11.27 -6.69
CA ASN A 117 -16.78 10.15 -6.71
C ASN A 117 -16.73 9.48 -8.10
N PRO A 118 -16.72 8.13 -8.21
CA PRO A 118 -16.83 7.43 -9.49
C PRO A 118 -18.00 7.87 -10.38
N ASP A 119 -19.13 8.27 -9.79
CA ASP A 119 -20.32 8.75 -10.52
C ASP A 119 -20.19 10.21 -10.97
N ASN A 120 -19.10 10.89 -10.60
CA ASN A 120 -18.83 12.26 -11.03
C ASN A 120 -18.42 12.26 -12.50
N SER A 121 -19.00 13.16 -13.30
CA SER A 121 -18.68 13.30 -14.73
C SER A 121 -17.19 13.59 -15.00
N LEU A 122 -16.45 14.15 -14.04
CA LEU A 122 -15.01 14.42 -14.13
C LEU A 122 -14.14 13.22 -13.78
N PHE A 123 -14.70 12.10 -13.31
CA PHE A 123 -13.90 10.93 -12.89
C PHE A 123 -12.96 10.41 -13.99
N PRO A 124 -13.39 10.24 -15.26
CA PRO A 124 -12.50 9.76 -16.32
C PRO A 124 -11.29 10.70 -16.52
N ASP A 125 -11.54 12.01 -16.60
CA ASP A 125 -10.49 13.01 -16.80
C ASP A 125 -9.53 13.05 -15.61
N ARG A 126 -10.06 13.01 -14.38
CA ARG A 126 -9.26 13.00 -13.15
C ARG A 126 -8.40 11.75 -13.04
N LEU A 127 -8.89 10.60 -13.48
CA LEU A 127 -8.12 9.37 -13.51
C LEU A 127 -6.98 9.47 -14.51
N VAL A 128 -7.24 9.93 -15.73
CA VAL A 128 -6.22 10.15 -16.76
C VAL A 128 -5.17 11.14 -16.26
N ASP A 129 -5.58 12.28 -15.72
CA ASP A 129 -4.69 13.30 -15.14
C ASP A 129 -3.81 12.73 -14.03
N CYS A 130 -4.39 11.90 -13.16
CA CYS A 130 -3.64 11.23 -12.10
C CYS A 130 -2.57 10.30 -12.68
N MET A 131 -2.91 9.51 -13.70
CA MET A 131 -1.97 8.58 -14.34
C MET A 131 -0.85 9.30 -15.08
N VAL A 132 -1.19 10.35 -15.85
CA VAL A 132 -0.20 11.17 -16.56
C VAL A 132 0.71 11.88 -15.57
N SER A 133 0.13 12.52 -14.55
CA SER A 133 0.89 13.20 -13.51
C SER A 133 1.80 12.23 -12.77
N TYR A 134 1.30 11.04 -12.42
CA TYR A 134 2.08 10.04 -11.69
C TYR A 134 3.32 9.60 -12.46
N ASN A 135 3.15 9.28 -13.75
CA ASN A 135 4.24 8.81 -14.61
C ASN A 135 5.24 9.91 -14.99
N TRP A 136 4.79 11.17 -15.09
CA TRP A 136 5.66 12.27 -15.52
C TRP A 136 6.44 12.91 -14.35
N ASN A 137 5.95 12.80 -13.11
CA ASN A 137 6.55 13.46 -11.96
C ASN A 137 7.23 12.45 -11.03
N LEU A 138 8.54 12.26 -11.13
CA LEU A 138 9.26 11.26 -10.32
C LEU A 138 9.46 11.65 -8.84
N GLN A 139 9.16 12.91 -8.46
CA GLN A 139 9.44 13.48 -7.14
C GLN A 139 8.22 13.49 -6.18
N TRP A 140 7.26 12.58 -6.32
CA TRP A 140 6.08 12.53 -5.44
C TRP A 140 6.41 12.39 -3.95
N ASP A 141 7.57 11.82 -3.62
CA ASP A 141 8.02 11.65 -2.24
C ASP A 141 8.61 12.95 -1.64
N GLU A 142 9.06 13.89 -2.47
CA GLU A 142 9.66 15.18 -2.07
C GLU A 142 8.65 16.34 -2.05
N ALA A 143 7.45 16.14 -2.60
CA ALA A 143 6.33 17.08 -2.52
C ALA A 143 5.72 17.10 -1.11
N GLY A 144 6.54 17.42 -0.10
CA GLY A 144 6.08 17.69 1.25
C GLY A 144 5.03 18.79 1.25
N ARG A 145 4.08 18.71 2.19
CA ARG A 145 3.17 19.83 2.49
C ARG A 145 4.05 21.05 2.79
N LYS A 146 4.11 22.02 1.87
CA LYS A 146 4.62 23.35 2.23
C LYS A 146 3.77 23.82 3.41
N ARG A 147 4.36 23.87 4.62
CA ARG A 147 3.81 24.70 5.68
C ARG A 147 3.80 26.09 5.10
N ILE A 148 2.60 26.65 4.97
CA ILE A 148 2.47 28.09 4.80
C ILE A 148 2.93 28.65 6.14
N GLU A 149 4.19 29.08 6.20
CA GLU A 149 4.67 29.92 7.30
C GLU A 149 3.79 31.18 7.30
N PRO A 150 3.20 31.57 8.44
CA PRO A 150 2.47 32.82 8.50
C PRO A 150 3.45 33.96 8.24
N ASP A 151 3.17 34.71 7.18
CA ASP A 151 3.97 35.83 6.71
C ASP A 151 4.17 36.85 7.85
N SER A 152 5.38 36.87 8.42
CA SER A 152 5.77 37.81 9.48
C SER A 152 6.17 39.18 8.94
N SER A 153 5.92 39.47 7.65
CA SER A 153 6.24 40.75 7.01
C SER A 153 5.00 41.62 6.77
N ARG A 154 4.20 41.84 7.81
CA ARG A 154 3.30 43.01 7.89
C ARG A 154 3.42 43.71 9.24
N THR A 155 4.55 44.38 9.44
CA THR A 155 4.65 45.47 10.41
C THR A 155 4.59 46.81 9.69
N ALA A 156 3.49 47.52 9.96
CA ALA A 156 3.36 48.97 10.04
C ALA A 156 3.77 49.81 8.83
N GLU A 157 2.78 50.22 8.03
CA GLU A 157 2.72 51.62 7.59
C GLU A 157 1.34 52.21 7.86
N SER A 158 1.36 53.27 8.66
CA SER A 158 0.22 54.11 9.01
C SER A 158 -0.16 55.00 7.83
N GLY A 159 -1.42 54.93 7.41
CA GLY A 159 -2.04 55.92 6.52
C GLY A 159 -3.46 56.20 7.00
N ARG A 160 -3.64 57.32 7.72
CA ARG A 160 -4.95 57.85 8.08
C ARG A 160 -5.78 58.15 6.82
N CYS A 161 -7.04 57.71 6.80
CA CYS A 161 -8.17 58.60 6.52
C CYS A 161 -9.50 57.94 6.93
N SER A 162 -10.11 58.57 7.91
CA SER A 162 -11.53 58.95 7.98
C SER A 162 -12.60 57.91 7.73
N PHE A 163 -13.19 57.53 8.87
CA PHE A 163 -14.59 57.18 9.09
C PHE A 163 -15.56 57.93 8.16
N ASP A 164 -16.44 57.20 7.48
CA ASP A 164 -17.84 57.58 7.34
C ASP A 164 -18.68 56.29 7.23
N ALA A 165 -19.65 56.20 8.14
CA ALA A 165 -20.58 55.10 8.29
C ALA A 165 -21.97 55.59 7.89
N GLU A 166 -22.43 55.18 6.71
CA GLU A 166 -23.83 55.16 6.30
C GLU A 166 -23.97 53.91 5.41
N GLY A 167 -24.80 52.91 5.66
CA GLY A 167 -26.22 52.97 5.98
C GLY A 167 -26.98 52.29 4.83
N ARG A 168 -27.94 51.40 5.17
CA ARG A 168 -28.83 50.58 4.30
C ARG A 168 -28.24 49.20 3.94
N GLY A 169 -28.89 48.06 4.17
CA GLY A 169 -30.28 47.78 4.52
C GLY A 169 -30.91 46.86 3.47
N ILE A 170 -31.13 45.60 3.85
CA ILE A 170 -32.27 44.70 3.52
C ILE A 170 -32.54 44.34 2.04
N SER A 171 -32.75 43.03 1.80
CA SER A 171 -33.80 42.34 0.97
C SER A 171 -33.18 41.03 0.44
N SER A 172 -33.54 39.78 0.78
CA SER A 172 -34.80 39.03 0.89
C SER A 172 -35.62 38.91 -0.40
N GLU A 173 -35.96 37.66 -0.73
CA GLU A 173 -37.00 37.16 -1.67
C GLU A 173 -36.60 37.13 -3.17
N SER A 174 -36.99 36.18 -4.03
CA SER A 174 -38.06 35.15 -4.06
C SER A 174 -37.72 34.12 -5.18
N SER A 175 -37.94 32.81 -4.97
CA SER A 175 -39.00 31.94 -5.53
C SER A 175 -38.94 31.57 -7.03
N GLY A 176 -39.13 30.28 -7.33
CA GLY A 176 -39.45 29.74 -8.65
C GLY A 176 -39.52 28.21 -8.66
N ALA A 177 -40.69 27.67 -8.32
CA ALA A 177 -41.04 26.24 -8.38
C ALA A 177 -41.74 25.90 -9.71
N SER A 178 -42.16 24.64 -9.86
CA SER A 178 -42.98 24.01 -10.93
C SER A 178 -42.17 23.47 -12.13
N ASP A 179 -42.47 22.32 -12.74
CA ASP A 179 -43.43 21.25 -12.46
C ASP A 179 -43.03 19.98 -13.25
N LEU A 180 -43.66 18.88 -12.87
CA LEU A 180 -43.61 17.53 -13.44
C LEU A 180 -44.12 17.46 -14.88
N ASP A 181 -43.67 16.47 -15.67
CA ASP A 181 -44.61 15.65 -16.43
C ASP A 181 -44.06 14.25 -16.79
N GLU A 182 -44.96 13.26 -16.69
CA GLU A 182 -44.79 11.85 -17.04
C GLU A 182 -44.89 11.62 -18.55
N SER A 183 -44.22 10.59 -19.06
CA SER A 183 -44.72 9.82 -20.22
C SER A 183 -44.02 8.46 -20.30
N SER A 184 -44.79 7.44 -19.97
CA SER A 184 -44.59 6.01 -20.28
C SER A 184 -44.71 5.73 -21.78
N GLU A 185 -43.90 4.82 -22.33
CA GLU A 185 -44.34 3.98 -23.46
C GLU A 185 -43.58 2.65 -23.53
N SER A 186 -44.34 1.63 -23.91
CA SER A 186 -44.12 0.19 -23.91
C SER A 186 -43.38 -0.35 -25.13
N GLY A 187 -42.75 -1.53 -25.02
CA GLY A 187 -42.28 -2.30 -26.18
C GLY A 187 -41.76 -3.69 -25.83
N THR A 188 -42.61 -4.69 -26.03
CA THR A 188 -42.42 -6.15 -25.89
C THR A 188 -41.82 -6.80 -27.14
N GLU A 189 -41.29 -8.02 -26.95
CA GLU A 189 -41.06 -9.11 -27.94
C GLU A 189 -39.90 -8.91 -28.95
N SER A 190 -39.04 -9.89 -29.25
CA SER A 190 -39.07 -11.37 -29.18
C SER A 190 -37.71 -11.96 -28.84
#